data_AF-A0A660RH65-F1
#
_entry.id   AF-A0A660RH65-F1
#
_cell.length_a   1.000
_cell.length_b   1.000
_cell.length_c   1.000
_cell.angle_alpha   90.00
_cell.angle_beta   90.00
_cell.angle_gamma   90.00
#
_symmetry.space_group_name_H-M   'P 1'
#
loop_
_entity.id
_entity.type
_entity.pdbx_description
1 polymer ?
#
loop_
_entity_poly.entity_id
_entity_poly.type
_entity_poly.pdbx_seq_one_letter_code
_entity_poly.pdbx_strand_id
1 'polypeptide(L)'
;GAGYVAAVKYGAKEIIDPRPFAIGSIKKTYEKYSHLSLILPAMGYGDKQIKELEVTINSSDAELVVIGTPIDLSRVAKLDKPSVRVTYELEEIGKPDLEDVLNKFLAR
;
A
#
# COMPACT_ATOMS: atom_id res chain seq x y z
N GLY A 1 -2.85 3.03 -5.22
CA GLY A 1 -1.70 2.11 -5.11
C GLY A 1 -2.15 0.67 -5.33
N ALA A 2 -1.20 -0.27 -5.37
CA ALA A 2 -1.46 -1.69 -5.70
C ALA A 2 -2.58 -2.32 -4.86
N GLY A 3 -2.59 -2.08 -3.55
CA GLY A 3 -3.60 -2.62 -2.65
C GLY A 3 -5.02 -2.14 -2.98
N TYR A 4 -5.20 -0.84 -3.28
CA TYR A 4 -6.49 -0.29 -3.70
C TYR A 4 -6.98 -0.91 -5.02
N VAL A 5 -6.08 -1.00 -6.01
CA VAL A 5 -6.41 -1.59 -7.32
C VAL A 5 -6.82 -3.05 -7.15
N ALA A 6 -6.10 -3.83 -6.34
CA ALA A 6 -6.45 -5.21 -6.06
C ALA A 6 -7.79 -5.34 -5.32
N ALA A 7 -8.02 -4.51 -4.29
CA ALA A 7 -9.29 -4.51 -3.56
C ALA A 7 -10.48 -4.29 -4.49
N VAL A 8 -10.39 -3.30 -5.39
CA VAL A 8 -11.44 -3.04 -6.40
C VAL A 8 -11.54 -4.20 -7.40
N LYS A 9 -10.42 -4.68 -7.94
CA LYS A 9 -10.38 -5.76 -8.94
C LYS A 9 -11.01 -7.06 -8.43
N TYR A 10 -10.79 -7.40 -7.16
CA TYR A 10 -11.31 -8.62 -6.53
C TYR A 10 -12.65 -8.41 -5.81
N GLY A 11 -13.29 -7.26 -5.99
CA GLY A 11 -14.67 -7.04 -5.55
C GLY A 11 -14.84 -6.81 -4.05
N ALA A 12 -13.89 -6.12 -3.41
CA ALA A 12 -14.08 -5.67 -2.03
C ALA A 12 -15.38 -4.84 -1.94
N LYS A 13 -16.26 -5.22 -1.01
CA LYS A 13 -17.58 -4.59 -0.84
C LYS A 13 -17.48 -3.10 -0.54
N GLU A 14 -16.50 -2.73 0.29
CA GLU A 14 -16.22 -1.35 0.66
C GLU A 14 -14.74 -1.15 0.94
N ILE A 15 -14.28 0.09 0.78
CA ILE A 15 -12.95 0.52 1.21
C ILE A 15 -13.15 1.39 2.45
N ILE A 16 -12.69 0.90 3.59
CA ILE A 16 -12.80 1.62 4.86
C ILE A 16 -11.92 2.87 4.82
N ASP A 17 -12.52 4.02 5.14
CA ASP A 17 -11.79 5.27 5.32
C ASP A 17 -10.91 5.17 6.58
N PRO A 18 -9.58 5.20 6.46
CA PRO A 18 -8.68 5.09 7.61
C PRO A 18 -8.58 6.38 8.44
N ARG A 19 -9.05 7.54 7.95
CA ARG A 19 -8.86 8.85 8.59
C ARG A 19 -9.42 8.97 10.02
N PRO A 20 -10.61 8.44 10.34
CA PRO A 20 -11.14 8.50 11.71
C PRO A 20 -10.27 7.78 12.74
N PHE A 21 -9.50 6.79 12.30
CA PHE A 21 -8.65 5.95 13.15
C PHE A 21 -7.19 6.42 13.19
N ALA A 22 -6.83 7.39 12.34
CA ALA A 22 -5.47 7.86 12.21
C ALA A 22 -5.00 8.64 13.43
N ILE A 23 -3.82 8.28 13.94
CA ILE A 23 -3.17 8.97 15.06
C ILE A 23 -1.80 9.54 14.69
N GLY A 24 -1.28 10.42 15.54
CA GLY A 24 0.10 10.89 15.48
C GLY A 24 0.50 11.49 14.12
N SER A 25 1.59 10.98 13.54
CA SER A 25 2.12 11.46 12.26
C SER A 25 1.22 11.12 11.07
N ILE A 26 0.44 10.04 11.15
CA ILE A 26 -0.49 9.63 10.10
C ILE A 26 -1.64 10.64 10.01
N LYS A 27 -2.22 11.04 11.14
CA LYS A 27 -3.25 12.09 11.18
C LYS A 27 -2.75 13.40 10.56
N LYS A 28 -1.55 13.84 10.96
CA LYS A 28 -0.91 15.04 10.39
C LYS A 28 -0.66 14.92 8.89
N THR A 29 -0.41 13.71 8.40
CA THR A 29 -0.22 13.45 6.96
C THR A 29 -1.51 13.68 6.20
N TYR A 30 -2.67 13.23 6.71
CA TYR A 30 -3.96 13.54 6.10
C TYR A 30 -4.29 15.03 6.13
N GLU A 31 -3.98 15.72 7.23
CA GLU A 31 -4.17 17.17 7.34
C GLU A 31 -3.32 17.93 6.32
N LYS A 32 -2.07 17.49 6.10
CA LYS A 32 -1.15 18.09 5.12
C LYS A 32 -1.53 17.75 3.67
N TYR A 33 -2.02 16.55 3.42
CA TYR A 33 -2.32 16.02 2.09
C TYR A 33 -3.80 15.66 2.00
N SER A 34 -4.65 16.68 1.94
CA SER A 34 -6.12 16.53 1.93
C SER A 34 -6.69 15.76 0.74
N HIS A 35 -5.90 15.57 -0.33
CA HIS A 35 -6.26 14.75 -1.49
C HIS A 35 -6.19 13.23 -1.20
N LEU A 36 -5.57 12.82 -0.09
CA LEU A 36 -5.56 11.43 0.34
C LEU A 36 -6.91 11.09 1.00
N SER A 37 -7.67 10.20 0.37
CA SER A 37 -9.00 9.79 0.87
C SER A 37 -8.99 8.36 1.40
N LEU A 38 -8.83 7.38 0.51
CA LEU A 38 -9.16 5.97 0.78
C LEU A 38 -7.94 5.06 0.94
N ILE A 39 -6.75 5.62 1.17
CA ILE A 39 -5.51 4.85 1.34
C ILE A 39 -4.77 5.29 2.59
N LEU A 40 -4.29 4.31 3.36
CA LEU A 40 -3.45 4.54 4.53
C LEU A 40 -1.99 4.78 4.10
N PRO A 41 -1.43 5.99 4.30
CA PRO A 41 -0.06 6.26 3.91
C PRO A 41 0.92 5.65 4.92
N ALA A 42 1.84 4.82 4.42
CA ALA A 42 3.01 4.37 5.17
C ALA A 42 4.16 5.36 4.95
N MET A 43 4.19 6.43 5.76
CA MET A 43 5.15 7.53 5.63
C MET A 43 6.55 7.22 6.20
N GLY A 44 6.73 6.05 6.79
CA GLY A 44 8.00 5.57 7.31
C GLY A 44 7.82 4.41 8.30
N TYR A 45 8.95 3.81 8.68
CA TYR A 45 8.99 2.55 9.44
C TYR A 45 9.86 2.65 10.70
N GLY A 46 10.07 3.85 11.23
CA GLY A 46 10.67 3.98 12.57
C GLY A 46 9.70 3.50 13.65
N ASP A 47 10.21 3.13 14.83
CA ASP A 47 9.42 2.52 15.92
C ASP A 47 8.12 3.26 16.24
N LYS A 48 8.17 4.60 16.26
CA LYS A 48 7.00 5.43 16.50
C LYS A 48 5.97 5.31 15.36
N GLN A 49 6.43 5.35 14.11
CA GLN A 49 5.55 5.29 12.95
C GLN A 49 4.92 3.90 12.80
N ILE A 50 5.68 2.84 13.10
CA ILE A 50 5.15 1.48 13.15
C ILE A 50 4.05 1.36 14.20
N LYS A 51 4.27 1.85 15.43
CA LYS A 51 3.22 1.83 16.47
C LYS A 51 1.99 2.64 16.09
N GLU A 52 2.17 3.82 15.49
CA GLU A 52 1.05 4.62 15.00
C GLU A 52 0.27 3.90 13.88
N LEU A 53 0.99 3.19 13.00
CA LEU A 53 0.40 2.38 11.95
C LEU A 53 -0.38 1.18 12.50
N GLU A 54 0.19 0.45 13.46
CA GLU A 54 -0.47 -0.67 14.16
C GLU A 54 -1.77 -0.21 14.82
N VAL A 55 -1.72 0.86 15.62
CA VAL A 55 -2.91 1.39 16.31
C VAL A 55 -3.96 1.83 15.30
N THR A 56 -3.56 2.52 14.23
CA THR A 56 -4.49 2.99 13.18
C THR A 56 -5.17 1.81 12.49
N ILE A 57 -4.41 0.78 12.10
CA ILE A 57 -4.95 -0.40 11.43
C ILE A 57 -5.82 -1.21 12.39
N ASN A 58 -5.35 -1.50 13.60
CA ASN A 58 -6.07 -2.36 14.57
C ASN A 58 -7.31 -1.66 15.14
N SER A 59 -7.37 -0.33 15.16
CA SER A 59 -8.57 0.42 15.58
C SER A 59 -9.61 0.59 14.47
N SER A 60 -9.27 0.32 13.20
CA SER A 60 -10.20 0.51 12.08
C SER A 60 -11.35 -0.50 12.05
N ASP A 61 -12.43 -0.19 11.33
CA ASP A 61 -13.54 -1.13 11.12
C ASP A 61 -13.27 -2.16 10.00
N ALA A 62 -12.04 -2.19 9.46
CA ALA A 62 -11.70 -3.10 8.37
C ALA A 62 -11.63 -4.56 8.83
N GLU A 63 -12.23 -5.46 8.07
CA GLU A 63 -12.17 -6.91 8.31
C GLU A 63 -10.90 -7.55 7.72
N LEU A 64 -10.28 -6.91 6.72
CA LEU A 64 -9.08 -7.37 6.01
C LEU A 64 -8.16 -6.20 5.65
N VAL A 65 -6.85 -6.40 5.81
CA VAL A 65 -5.83 -5.41 5.44
C VAL A 65 -5.13 -5.82 4.15
N VAL A 66 -5.21 -4.99 3.11
CA VAL A 66 -4.49 -5.22 1.85
C VAL A 66 -3.17 -4.44 1.85
N ILE A 67 -2.06 -5.15 2.00
CA ILE A 67 -0.71 -4.60 2.04
C ILE A 67 -0.23 -4.37 0.59
N GLY A 68 -0.23 -3.11 0.16
CA GLY A 68 0.26 -2.68 -1.15
C GLY A 68 1.66 -2.07 -1.14
N THR A 69 2.46 -2.34 -0.10
CA THR A 69 3.83 -1.81 0.05
C THR A 69 4.87 -2.74 -0.58
N PRO A 70 6.01 -2.21 -1.08
CA PRO A 70 7.10 -3.03 -1.58
C PRO A 70 7.65 -3.99 -0.52
N ILE A 71 7.75 -3.53 0.74
CA ILE A 71 8.09 -4.41 1.87
C ILE A 71 6.86 -5.14 2.38
N ASP A 72 7.09 -6.28 3.02
CA ASP A 72 6.04 -7.03 3.71
C ASP A 72 5.76 -6.41 5.09
N LEU A 73 4.69 -5.61 5.19
CA LEU A 73 4.32 -4.91 6.42
C LEU A 73 4.06 -5.86 7.60
N SER A 74 3.61 -7.09 7.34
CA SER A 74 3.33 -8.08 8.38
C SER A 74 4.58 -8.49 9.18
N ARG A 75 5.78 -8.22 8.65
CA ARG A 75 7.06 -8.50 9.32
C ARG A 75 7.48 -7.42 10.31
N VAL A 76 6.91 -6.23 10.19
CA VAL A 76 7.33 -5.05 10.97
C VAL A 76 6.20 -4.49 11.84
N ALA A 77 4.95 -4.76 11.49
CA ALA A 77 3.77 -4.33 12.24
C ALA A 77 2.94 -5.53 12.70
N LYS A 78 2.53 -5.54 13.96
CA LYS A 78 1.60 -6.51 14.54
C LYS A 78 0.17 -6.11 14.23
N LEU A 79 -0.44 -6.86 13.31
CA LEU A 79 -1.81 -6.66 12.90
C LEU A 79 -2.69 -7.72 13.57
N ASP A 80 -3.73 -7.27 14.26
CA ASP A 80 -4.72 -8.16 14.88
C ASP A 80 -5.80 -8.61 13.88
N LYS A 81 -5.67 -8.14 12.64
CA LYS A 81 -6.59 -8.38 11.52
C LYS A 81 -5.90 -9.22 10.46
N PRO A 82 -6.63 -10.08 9.74
CA PRO A 82 -6.06 -10.81 8.62
C PRO A 82 -5.51 -9.81 7.60
N SER A 83 -4.37 -10.16 7.00
CA SER A 83 -3.73 -9.33 6.00
C SER A 83 -3.28 -10.14 4.80
N VAL A 84 -3.33 -9.50 3.63
CA VAL A 84 -2.87 -10.08 2.36
C VAL A 84 -1.94 -9.10 1.69
N ARG A 85 -0.81 -9.59 1.18
CA ARG A 85 0.14 -8.77 0.44
C ARG A 85 -0.12 -8.86 -1.05
N VAL A 86 -0.13 -7.70 -1.70
CA VAL A 86 -0.28 -7.56 -3.15
C VAL A 86 0.97 -6.91 -3.70
N THR A 87 1.56 -7.58 -4.68
CA THR A 87 2.66 -7.06 -5.49
C THR A 87 2.18 -6.79 -6.91
N TYR A 88 2.87 -5.90 -7.60
CA TYR A 88 2.69 -5.69 -9.03
C TYR A 88 4.07 -5.51 -9.64
N GLU A 89 4.16 -5.86 -10.91
CA GLU A 89 5.35 -5.64 -11.73
C GLU A 89 4.92 -4.83 -12.95
N LEU A 90 5.88 -4.11 -13.53
CA LEU A 90 5.66 -3.43 -14.79
C LEU A 90 5.51 -4.49 -15.88
N GLU A 91 4.44 -4.42 -16.65
CA GLU A 91 4.26 -5.21 -17.87
C GLU A 91 4.32 -4.24 -19.05
N GLU A 92 5.32 -4.38 -19.92
CA GLU A 92 5.44 -3.58 -21.13
C GLU A 92 4.43 -4.06 -22.18
N ILE A 93 3.48 -3.20 -22.54
CA ILE A 93 2.45 -3.51 -23.53
C ILE A 93 2.93 -3.05 -24.90
N GLY A 94 3.54 -3.97 -25.67
CA GLY A 94 3.93 -3.75 -27.07
C GLY A 94 5.37 -4.11 -27.36
N LYS A 95 5.73 -4.00 -28.64
CA LYS A 95 7.07 -4.33 -29.15
C LYS A 95 7.57 -3.21 -30.08
N PRO A 96 8.90 -2.95 -30.15
CA PRO A 96 9.94 -3.56 -29.33
C PRO A 96 9.87 -3.06 -27.87
N ASP A 97 10.11 -3.95 -26.91
CA ASP A 97 10.22 -3.61 -25.49
C ASP A 97 11.66 -3.28 -25.10
N LEU A 98 11.87 -2.89 -23.84
CA LEU A 98 13.21 -2.55 -23.33
C LEU A 98 14.19 -3.70 -23.52
N GLU A 99 13.76 -4.94 -23.31
CA GLU A 99 14.59 -6.13 -23.51
C GLU A 99 15.03 -6.27 -24.98
N ASP A 100 14.13 -6.08 -25.94
CA ASP A 100 14.45 -6.11 -27.37
C ASP A 100 15.47 -5.03 -27.77
N VAL A 101 15.32 -3.82 -27.20
CA VAL A 101 16.24 -2.70 -27.47
C VAL A 101 17.62 -2.99 -26.89
N LEU A 102 17.70 -3.50 -25.66
CA LEU A 102 18.95 -3.86 -25.02
C LEU A 102 19.66 -5.02 -25.75
N ASN A 103 18.91 -6.04 -26.16
CA ASN A 103 19.46 -7.16 -26.93
C ASN A 103 20.04 -6.69 -28.28
N LYS A 104 19.35 -5.79 -28.98
CA LYS A 104 19.87 -5.19 -30.23
C LYS A 104 21.12 -4.34 -30.00
N PHE A 105 21.20 -3.62 -28.89
CA PHE A 105 22.35 -2.80 -28.54
C PHE A 105 23.59 -3.65 -28.21
N LEU A 106 23.41 -4.71 -27.41
CA LEU A 106 24.50 -5.60 -26.98
C LEU A 106 24.99 -6.55 -28.09
N ALA A 107 24.19 -6.77 -29.14
CA ALA A 107 24.58 -7.57 -30.30
C ALA A 107 25.49 -6.84 -31.31
N ARG A 108 25.89 -5.59 -31.02
CA ARG A 108 26.88 -4.81 -31.77
C ARG A 108 28.24 -4.85 -31.08
#